data_AF-A0A5U9UFL6-F1
#
_entry.id   AF-A0A5U9UFL6-F1
#
_cell.length_a   1.000
_cell.length_b   1.000
_cell.length_c   1.000
_cell.angle_alpha   90.00
_cell.angle_beta   90.00
_cell.angle_gamma   90.00
#
_symmetry.space_group_name_H-M   'P 1'
#
loop_
_entity.id
_entity.type
_entity.pdbx_description
1 polymer ?
#
loop_
_entity_poly.entity_id
_entity_poly.type
_entity_poly.pdbx_seq_one_letter_code
_entity_poly.pdbx_strand_id
1 'polypeptide(L)'
;MKEVKIYTIVSDQLSPPITGESFCTDMVRHSDYAELEAKCAALAAENVALKKSEVEFNEYCRRECEDVGDTWVDDFTETPATDAFLAEVRAQAHKEGAYFVANRMLAAWDAGFIDDTAKNAADIARMILTSTEFMADAPEGDFDRSFADGVIEDIAAQLRKGVQS
;
A
#
# COMPACT_ATOMS: atom_id res chain seq x y z
N MET A 1 20.16 10.38 2.92
CA MET A 1 18.93 9.95 3.62
C MET A 1 19.01 10.36 5.07
N LYS A 2 17.93 10.89 5.65
CA LYS A 2 17.83 11.12 7.10
C LYS A 2 17.72 9.75 7.76
N GLU A 3 18.49 9.52 8.82
CA GLU A 3 18.53 8.25 9.52
C GLU A 3 17.15 7.89 10.07
N VAL A 4 16.70 6.64 9.89
CA VAL A 4 15.41 6.17 10.39
C VAL A 4 15.48 6.15 11.92
N LYS A 5 14.60 6.93 12.56
CA LYS A 5 14.54 6.99 14.02
C LYS A 5 13.73 5.82 14.55
N ILE A 6 14.44 4.82 15.06
CA ILE A 6 13.87 3.67 15.74
C ILE A 6 13.97 3.93 17.24
N TYR A 7 12.84 3.83 17.93
CA TYR A 7 12.75 3.98 19.38
C TYR A 7 12.54 2.61 19.99
N THR A 8 13.35 2.23 20.96
CA THR A 8 13.16 0.98 21.69
C THR A 8 12.31 1.24 22.94
N ILE A 9 11.23 0.48 23.10
CA ILE A 9 10.42 0.45 24.33
C ILE A 9 10.60 -0.90 25.03
N VAL A 10 10.78 -0.87 26.34
CA VAL A 10 10.88 -2.06 27.19
C VAL A 10 9.49 -2.47 27.70
N SER A 11 9.31 -3.76 27.96
CA SER A 11 8.01 -4.39 28.23
C SER A 11 7.24 -3.80 29.44
N ASP A 12 7.93 -3.18 30.38
CA ASP A 12 7.37 -2.50 31.56
C ASP A 12 6.80 -1.10 31.26
N GLN A 13 7.20 -0.48 30.14
CA GLN A 13 6.70 0.83 29.69
C GLN A 13 5.49 0.71 28.74
N LEU A 14 5.08 -0.52 28.38
CA LEU A 14 3.88 -0.78 27.60
C LEU A 14 2.61 -0.62 28.46
N SER A 15 1.48 -0.37 27.81
CA SER A 15 0.19 -0.24 28.49
C SER A 15 -0.83 -1.22 27.88
N PRO A 16 -1.27 -2.26 28.61
CA PRO A 16 -0.89 -2.57 29.99
C PRO A 16 0.57 -3.08 30.12
N PRO A 17 1.24 -2.88 31.27
CA PRO A 17 2.61 -3.35 31.48
C PRO A 17 2.69 -4.88 31.45
N ILE A 18 3.69 -5.42 30.76
CA ILE A 18 3.93 -6.87 30.71
C ILE A 18 5.05 -7.22 31.68
N THR A 19 4.70 -7.85 32.80
CA THR A 19 5.65 -8.32 33.82
C THR A 19 5.87 -9.82 33.72
N GLY A 20 7.12 -10.26 33.50
CA GLY A 20 7.53 -11.67 33.52
C GLY A 20 8.69 -11.99 32.59
N GLU A 21 8.57 -11.60 31.32
CA GLU A 21 9.64 -11.71 30.32
C GLU A 21 10.06 -10.30 29.89
N SER A 22 11.36 -9.99 30.03
CA SER A 22 11.93 -8.72 29.59
C SER A 22 12.21 -8.81 28.09
N PHE A 23 11.47 -8.05 27.30
CA PHE A 23 11.75 -7.87 25.88
C PHE A 23 11.75 -6.38 25.50
N CYS A 24 12.48 -6.09 24.42
CA CYS A 24 12.54 -4.78 23.80
C CYS A 24 11.78 -4.84 22.47
N THR A 25 10.92 -3.85 22.20
CA THR A 25 10.27 -3.69 20.90
C THR A 25 10.72 -2.39 20.26
N ASP A 26 11.10 -2.49 18.98
CA ASP A 26 11.41 -1.35 18.15
C ASP A 26 10.12 -0.71 17.61
N MET A 27 10.01 0.60 17.80
CA MET A 27 8.83 1.39 17.50
C MET A 27 9.20 2.60 16.64
N VAL A 28 8.32 2.96 15.72
CA VAL A 28 8.38 4.22 15.00
C VAL A 28 7.24 5.10 15.50
N ARG A 29 7.53 6.36 15.79
CA ARG A 29 6.47 7.31 16.18
C ARG A 29 5.59 7.60 14.98
N HIS A 30 4.28 7.60 15.18
CA HIS A 30 3.33 8.01 14.14
C HIS A 30 3.67 9.39 13.55
N SER A 31 4.14 10.33 14.37
CA SER A 31 4.59 11.66 13.90
C SER A 31 5.73 11.57 12.89
N ASP A 32 6.69 10.69 13.14
CA ASP A 32 7.90 10.55 12.32
C ASP A 32 7.55 9.83 11.01
N TYR A 33 6.61 8.88 11.07
CA TYR A 33 6.05 8.22 9.90
C TYR A 33 5.22 9.19 9.04
N ALA A 34 4.32 9.97 9.64
CA ALA A 34 3.51 10.96 8.93
C ALA A 34 4.38 12.07 8.29
N GLU A 35 5.48 12.47 8.93
CA GLU A 35 6.45 13.41 8.34
C GLU A 35 7.13 12.80 7.11
N LEU A 36 7.45 11.50 7.14
CA LEU A 36 8.04 10.80 6.02
C LEU A 36 7.04 10.65 4.85
N GLU A 37 5.80 10.27 5.16
CA GLU A 37 4.71 10.18 4.17
C GLU A 37 4.46 11.52 3.48
N ALA A 38 4.43 12.62 4.25
CA ALA A 38 4.28 13.96 3.71
C ALA A 38 5.45 14.34 2.77
N LYS A 39 6.68 13.95 3.09
CA LYS A 39 7.84 14.16 2.21
C LYS A 39 7.75 13.32 0.94
N CYS A 40 7.34 12.06 1.04
CA CYS A 40 7.13 11.22 -0.14
C CYS A 40 6.06 11.81 -1.06
N ALA A 41 4.94 12.29 -0.50
CA ALA A 41 3.91 12.98 -1.26
C ALA A 41 4.42 14.26 -1.93
N ALA A 42 5.26 15.04 -1.22
CA ALA A 42 5.89 16.24 -1.79
C ALA A 42 6.86 15.91 -2.94
N LEU A 43 7.71 14.90 -2.79
CA LEU A 43 8.62 14.43 -3.85
C LEU A 43 7.84 13.88 -5.05
N ALA A 44 6.74 13.18 -4.83
CA ALA A 44 5.88 12.71 -5.91
C ALA A 44 5.25 13.89 -6.67
N ALA A 45 4.75 14.90 -5.95
CA ALA A 45 4.20 16.12 -6.56
C ALA A 45 5.26 16.92 -7.34
N GLU A 46 6.48 17.03 -6.82
CA GLU A 46 7.60 17.68 -7.50
C GLU A 46 7.99 16.95 -8.79
N ASN A 47 8.05 15.62 -8.78
CA ASN A 47 8.31 14.83 -9.98
C ASN A 47 7.21 15.01 -11.04
N VAL A 48 5.93 15.07 -10.64
CA VAL A 48 4.82 15.35 -11.56
C VAL A 48 4.96 16.76 -12.16
N ALA A 49 5.32 17.75 -11.34
CA ALA A 49 5.53 19.11 -11.81
C ALA A 49 6.73 19.23 -12.77
N LEU A 50 7.84 18.54 -12.47
CA LEU A 50 9.02 18.47 -13.34
C LEU A 50 8.68 17.84 -14.71
N LYS A 51 8.02 16.67 -14.71
CA LYS A 51 7.56 16.02 -15.95
C LYS A 51 6.64 16.94 -16.75
N LYS A 52 5.74 17.68 -16.10
CA LYS A 52 4.87 18.65 -16.77
C LYS A 52 5.66 19.83 -17.36
N SER A 53 6.59 20.39 -16.60
CA SER A 53 7.45 21.49 -17.05
C SER A 53 8.28 21.08 -18.27
N GLU A 54 8.70 19.83 -18.34
CA GLU A 54 9.47 19.29 -19.46
C GLU A 54 8.62 19.12 -20.72
N VAL A 55 7.36 18.68 -20.58
CA VAL A 55 6.39 18.69 -21.69
C VAL A 55 6.18 20.11 -22.21
N GLU A 56 5.94 21.07 -21.31
CA GLU A 56 5.73 22.48 -21.67
C GLU A 56 6.98 23.08 -22.36
N PHE A 57 8.18 22.71 -21.89
CA PHE A 57 9.44 23.12 -22.52
C PHE A 57 9.60 22.52 -23.92
N ASN A 58 9.32 21.23 -24.11
CA ASN A 58 9.35 20.58 -25.42
C ASN A 58 8.34 21.20 -26.40
N GLU A 59 7.13 21.53 -25.93
CA GLU A 59 6.14 22.24 -26.76
C GLU A 59 6.60 23.64 -27.18
N TYR A 60 7.22 24.39 -26.26
CA TYR A 60 7.81 25.68 -26.57
C TYR A 60 8.91 25.55 -27.63
N CYS A 61 9.89 24.66 -27.40
CA CYS A 61 11.01 24.43 -28.30
C CYS A 61 10.55 23.95 -29.68
N ARG A 62 9.53 23.09 -29.75
CA ARG A 62 8.93 22.65 -31.02
C ARG A 62 8.39 23.82 -31.83
N ARG A 63 7.67 24.75 -31.20
CA ARG A 63 7.13 25.94 -31.86
C ARG A 63 8.23 26.85 -32.39
N GLU A 64 9.24 27.12 -31.57
CA GLU A 64 10.36 27.99 -31.97
C GLU A 64 11.20 27.37 -33.10
N CYS A 65 11.39 26.04 -33.11
CA CYS A 65 12.07 25.34 -34.20
C CYS A 65 11.28 25.35 -35.51
N GLU A 66 9.94 25.20 -35.45
CA GLU A 66 9.07 25.25 -36.62
C GLU A 66 9.14 26.62 -37.33
N ASP A 67 9.23 27.71 -36.56
CA ASP A 67 9.32 29.08 -37.06
C ASP A 67 10.62 29.36 -37.86
N VAL A 68 11.68 28.57 -37.64
CA VAL A 68 12.96 28.66 -38.38
C VAL A 68 13.15 27.53 -39.40
N GLY A 69 12.14 26.68 -39.61
CA GLY A 69 12.19 25.55 -40.54
C GLY A 69 13.04 24.37 -40.06
N ASP A 70 13.29 24.28 -38.76
CA ASP A 70 14.00 23.17 -38.11
C ASP A 70 13.01 22.25 -37.36
N THR A 71 13.45 21.06 -36.95
CA THR A 71 12.61 20.08 -36.23
C THR A 71 13.15 19.80 -34.84
N TRP A 72 12.37 20.12 -33.81
CA TRP A 72 12.66 19.73 -32.44
C TRP A 72 12.44 18.23 -32.23
N VAL A 73 13.31 17.61 -31.43
CA VAL A 73 13.14 16.25 -30.93
C VAL A 73 12.89 16.36 -29.43
N ASP A 74 11.73 15.88 -28.99
CA ASP A 74 11.39 15.85 -27.57
C ASP A 74 12.43 15.04 -26.79
N ASP A 75 12.91 15.60 -25.69
CA ASP A 75 13.75 14.90 -24.71
C ASP A 75 13.03 14.89 -23.36
N PHE A 76 13.05 13.75 -22.69
CA PHE A 76 12.41 13.57 -21.39
C PHE A 76 13.37 12.96 -20.40
N THR A 77 13.47 13.56 -19.22
CA THR A 77 14.30 13.09 -18.13
C THR A 77 13.61 11.88 -17.50
N GLU A 78 14.13 10.70 -17.82
CA GLU A 78 13.70 9.48 -17.16
C GLU A 78 14.07 9.52 -15.66
N THR A 79 13.17 8.99 -14.82
CA THR A 79 13.38 8.91 -13.37
C THR A 79 13.43 7.46 -12.88
N PRO A 80 14.28 6.59 -13.44
CA PRO A 80 14.24 5.15 -13.19
C PRO A 80 14.47 4.79 -11.71
N ALA A 81 15.28 5.59 -10.99
CA ALA A 81 15.49 5.41 -9.55
C ALA A 81 14.22 5.70 -8.73
N THR A 82 13.46 6.71 -9.11
CA THR A 82 12.17 7.04 -8.46
C THR A 82 11.14 5.97 -8.78
N ASP A 83 11.07 5.51 -10.03
CA ASP A 83 10.12 4.48 -10.44
C ASP A 83 10.40 3.15 -9.73
N ALA A 84 11.68 2.76 -9.61
CA ALA A 84 12.10 1.59 -8.85
C ALA A 84 11.76 1.73 -7.36
N PHE A 85 12.01 2.89 -6.76
CA PHE A 85 11.64 3.15 -5.35
C PHE A 85 10.13 3.09 -5.11
N LEU A 86 9.31 3.66 -6.01
CA LEU A 86 7.86 3.59 -5.92
C LEU A 86 7.34 2.16 -6.08
N ALA A 87 7.95 1.37 -6.96
CA ALA A 87 7.62 -0.04 -7.11
C ALA A 87 7.93 -0.84 -5.84
N GLU A 88 9.07 -0.58 -5.20
CA GLU A 88 9.44 -1.19 -3.92
C GLU A 88 8.47 -0.81 -2.80
N VAL A 89 8.15 0.49 -2.66
CA VAL A 89 7.19 0.97 -1.66
C VAL A 89 5.81 0.35 -1.86
N ARG A 90 5.33 0.25 -3.10
CA ARG A 90 4.05 -0.37 -3.41
C ARG A 90 4.05 -1.86 -3.09
N ALA A 91 5.11 -2.59 -3.44
CA ALA A 91 5.27 -4.00 -3.11
C ALA A 91 5.26 -4.22 -1.58
N GLN A 92 5.90 -3.33 -0.82
CA GLN A 92 5.87 -3.38 0.65
C GLN A 92 4.46 -3.10 1.21
N ALA A 93 3.78 -2.07 0.69
CA ALA A 93 2.42 -1.73 1.10
C ALA A 93 1.42 -2.87 0.85
N HIS A 94 1.57 -3.61 -0.26
CA HIS A 94 0.73 -4.78 -0.55
C HIS A 94 0.91 -5.90 0.49
N LYS A 95 2.16 -6.17 0.90
CA LYS A 95 2.46 -7.17 1.94
C LYS A 95 1.86 -6.77 3.29
N GLU A 96 2.03 -5.51 3.67
CA GLU A 96 1.46 -4.98 4.91
C GLU A 96 -0.08 -4.99 4.91
N GLY A 97 -0.70 -4.72 3.76
CA GLY A 97 -2.14 -4.88 3.56
C GLY A 97 -2.63 -6.31 3.81
N ALA A 98 -1.92 -7.32 3.27
CA ALA A 98 -2.26 -8.73 3.52
C ALA A 98 -2.13 -9.10 5.01
N TYR A 99 -1.08 -8.63 5.69
CA TYR A 99 -0.90 -8.84 7.13
C TYR A 99 -2.05 -8.22 7.93
N PHE A 100 -2.44 -7.00 7.57
CA PHE A 100 -3.57 -6.31 8.19
C PHE A 100 -4.87 -7.11 8.03
N VAL A 101 -5.16 -7.61 6.83
CA VAL A 101 -6.37 -8.40 6.56
C VAL A 101 -6.36 -9.71 7.34
N ALA A 102 -5.25 -10.46 7.33
CA ALA A 102 -5.13 -11.69 8.10
C ALA A 102 -5.35 -11.44 9.61
N ASN A 103 -4.77 -10.38 10.15
CA ASN A 103 -4.93 -9.99 11.55
C ASN A 103 -6.38 -9.59 11.89
N ARG A 104 -7.05 -8.81 11.02
CA ARG A 104 -8.45 -8.43 11.21
C ARG A 104 -9.40 -9.62 11.12
N MET A 105 -9.14 -10.53 10.19
CA MET A 105 -9.92 -11.75 10.02
C MET A 105 -9.81 -12.63 11.28
N LEU A 106 -8.59 -12.90 11.75
CA LEU A 106 -8.39 -13.73 12.96
C LEU A 106 -9.00 -13.06 14.20
N ALA A 107 -8.94 -11.73 14.32
CA ALA A 107 -9.60 -11.00 15.40
C ALA A 107 -11.13 -11.11 15.33
N ALA A 108 -11.73 -11.12 14.13
CA ALA A 108 -13.17 -11.33 13.96
C ALA A 108 -13.59 -12.75 14.35
N TRP A 109 -12.76 -13.75 14.07
CA TRP A 109 -12.96 -15.12 14.54
C TRP A 109 -12.87 -15.22 16.07
N ASP A 110 -11.81 -14.69 16.67
CA ASP A 110 -11.60 -14.71 18.13
C ASP A 110 -12.73 -14.00 18.90
N ALA A 111 -13.28 -12.93 18.33
CA ALA A 111 -14.43 -12.21 18.88
C ALA A 111 -15.79 -12.88 18.60
N GLY A 112 -15.83 -14.00 17.87
CA GLY A 112 -17.06 -14.76 17.58
C GLY A 112 -17.95 -14.18 16.48
N PHE A 113 -17.45 -13.24 15.66
CA PHE A 113 -18.19 -12.75 14.49
C PHE A 113 -18.12 -13.73 13.31
N ILE A 114 -17.10 -14.57 13.27
CA ILE A 114 -16.96 -15.66 12.28
C ILE A 114 -17.19 -16.98 13.02
N ASP A 115 -18.32 -17.63 12.73
CA ASP A 115 -18.67 -18.94 13.27
C ASP A 115 -18.05 -20.06 12.41
N ASP A 116 -16.75 -20.29 12.63
CA ASP A 116 -15.99 -21.35 11.97
C ASP A 116 -14.97 -21.99 12.93
N THR A 117 -14.40 -23.13 12.54
CA THR A 117 -13.40 -23.84 13.32
C THR A 117 -12.07 -23.07 13.35
N ALA A 118 -11.33 -23.21 14.47
CA ALA A 118 -9.98 -22.65 14.60
C ALA A 118 -9.04 -23.10 13.45
N LYS A 119 -9.23 -24.33 12.97
CA LYS A 119 -8.47 -24.86 11.84
C LYS A 119 -8.74 -24.06 10.56
N ASN A 120 -10.00 -23.89 10.19
CA ASN A 120 -10.38 -23.14 8.99
C ASN A 120 -9.93 -21.68 9.08
N ALA A 121 -10.11 -21.04 10.24
CA ALA A 121 -9.62 -19.69 10.47
C ALA A 121 -8.10 -19.58 10.24
N ALA A 122 -7.33 -20.53 10.79
CA ALA A 122 -5.88 -20.58 10.62
C ALA A 122 -5.44 -20.92 9.18
N ASP A 123 -6.18 -21.79 8.48
CA ASP A 123 -5.91 -22.13 7.08
C ASP A 123 -6.12 -20.91 6.16
N ILE A 124 -7.22 -20.16 6.33
CA ILE A 124 -7.49 -18.94 5.55
C ILE A 124 -6.47 -17.85 5.89
N ALA A 125 -6.14 -17.64 7.17
CA ALA A 125 -5.13 -16.66 7.55
C ALA A 125 -3.75 -17.00 6.94
N ARG A 126 -3.34 -18.27 6.97
CA ARG A 126 -2.12 -18.72 6.28
C ARG A 126 -2.19 -18.50 4.78
N MET A 127 -3.33 -18.77 4.15
CA MET A 127 -3.52 -18.50 2.71
C MET A 127 -3.30 -17.02 2.38
N ILE A 128 -3.85 -16.10 3.18
CA ILE A 128 -3.66 -14.64 3.02
C ILE A 128 -2.18 -14.26 3.22
N LEU A 129 -1.51 -14.81 4.24
CA LEU A 129 -0.11 -14.49 4.50
C LEU A 129 0.82 -15.03 3.40
N THR A 130 0.60 -16.26 2.93
CA THR A 130 1.37 -16.88 1.86
C THR A 130 1.14 -16.21 0.50
N SER A 131 -0.02 -15.55 0.28
CA SER A 131 -0.25 -14.82 -0.97
C SER A 131 0.79 -13.70 -1.20
N THR A 132 1.40 -13.18 -0.13
CA THR A 132 2.47 -12.16 -0.22
C THR A 132 3.71 -12.60 -0.99
N GLU A 133 3.92 -13.91 -1.14
CA GLU A 133 5.02 -14.49 -1.93
C GLU A 133 4.79 -14.35 -3.44
N PHE A 134 3.54 -14.17 -3.86
CA PHE A 134 3.13 -14.12 -5.28
C PHE A 134 2.69 -12.72 -5.74
N MET A 135 2.63 -11.75 -4.82
CA MET A 135 2.13 -10.40 -5.11
C MET A 135 2.97 -9.60 -6.12
N ALA A 136 4.25 -9.95 -6.30
CA ALA A 136 5.11 -9.27 -7.27
C ALA A 136 4.66 -9.52 -8.73
N ASP A 137 4.04 -10.67 -8.98
CA ASP A 137 3.58 -11.11 -10.30
C ASP A 137 2.04 -11.11 -10.41
N ALA A 138 1.36 -10.44 -9.48
CA ALA A 138 -0.10 -10.40 -9.45
C ALA A 138 -0.67 -9.62 -10.66
N PRO A 139 -1.77 -10.09 -11.27
CA PRO A 139 -2.47 -9.37 -12.34
C PRO A 139 -2.90 -7.95 -11.92
N GLU A 140 -3.03 -7.05 -12.90
CA GLU A 140 -3.29 -5.61 -12.69
C GLU A 140 -4.64 -5.29 -12.00
N GLY A 141 -5.52 -6.27 -11.77
CA GLY A 141 -6.79 -6.13 -11.04
C GLY A 141 -6.83 -6.78 -9.66
N ASP A 142 -5.84 -7.58 -9.26
CA ASP A 142 -5.87 -8.32 -7.98
C ASP A 142 -5.79 -7.40 -6.75
N PHE A 143 -5.42 -6.14 -6.94
CA PHE A 143 -5.37 -5.12 -5.90
C PHE A 143 -6.57 -4.17 -5.91
N ASP A 144 -7.52 -4.36 -6.82
CA ASP A 144 -8.74 -3.58 -6.85
C ASP A 144 -9.89 -4.23 -6.06
N ARG A 145 -10.94 -3.45 -5.79
CA ARG A 145 -12.08 -3.87 -4.97
C ARG A 145 -13.22 -4.54 -5.74
N SER A 146 -13.13 -4.62 -7.07
CA SER A 146 -14.25 -5.01 -7.95
C SER A 146 -14.76 -6.41 -7.65
N PHE A 147 -13.87 -7.37 -7.42
CA PHE A 147 -14.26 -8.73 -7.06
C PHE A 147 -15.01 -8.77 -5.73
N ALA A 148 -14.48 -8.10 -4.70
CA ALA A 148 -15.09 -8.05 -3.38
C ALA A 148 -16.46 -7.37 -3.41
N ASP A 149 -16.57 -6.24 -4.12
CA ASP A 149 -17.84 -5.52 -4.29
C ASP A 149 -18.88 -6.40 -5.01
N GLY A 150 -18.49 -7.12 -6.06
CA GLY A 150 -19.38 -8.04 -6.77
C GLY A 150 -19.90 -9.17 -5.88
N VAL A 151 -19.04 -9.80 -5.07
CA VAL A 151 -19.46 -10.85 -4.12
C VAL A 151 -20.41 -10.28 -3.06
N ILE A 152 -20.16 -9.07 -2.55
CA ILE A 152 -21.03 -8.41 -1.58
C ILE A 152 -22.41 -8.12 -2.19
N GLU A 153 -22.46 -7.66 -3.44
CA GLU A 153 -23.72 -7.43 -4.17
C GLU A 153 -24.51 -8.73 -4.37
N ASP A 154 -23.83 -9.82 -4.73
CA ASP A 154 -24.45 -11.13 -4.89
C ASP A 154 -25.04 -11.66 -3.58
N ILE A 155 -24.31 -11.53 -2.47
CA ILE A 155 -24.80 -11.88 -1.13
C ILE A 155 -26.04 -11.05 -0.79
N ALA A 156 -25.99 -9.73 -1.01
CA ALA A 156 -27.13 -8.84 -0.76
C ALA A 156 -28.35 -9.24 -1.60
N ALA A 157 -28.16 -9.65 -2.85
CA ALA A 157 -29.22 -10.12 -3.73
C ALA A 157 -29.83 -11.45 -3.25
N GLN A 158 -29.01 -12.39 -2.76
CA GLN A 158 -29.48 -13.65 -2.19
C GLN A 158 -30.34 -13.43 -0.93
N LEU A 159 -29.90 -12.55 -0.03
CA LEU A 159 -30.65 -12.21 1.20
C LEU A 159 -32.01 -11.59 0.86
N ARG A 160 -32.11 -10.72 -0.15
CA ARG A 160 -33.40 -10.15 -0.59
C ARG A 160 -34.37 -11.22 -1.11
N LYS A 161 -33.87 -12.25 -1.80
CA LYS A 161 -34.69 -13.37 -2.31
C LYS A 161 -35.13 -14.32 -1.18
N GLY A 162 -34.27 -14.57 -0.20
CA GLY A 162 -34.57 -15.46 0.94
C GLY A 162 -35.60 -14.91 1.94
N VAL A 163 -35.79 -13.59 1.99
CA VAL A 163 -36.78 -12.92 2.87
C VAL A 163 -38.21 -12.96 2.29
N GLN A 164 -38.39 -13.38 1.03
CA GLN A 164 -39.70 -13.48 0.37
C GLN A 164 -40.35 -14.89 0.45
N SER A 165 -39.84 -15.79 1.29
CA SER A 165 -40.45 -17.12 1.54
C SER A 165 -41.10 -17.21 2.92
#